data_AF-A0A497JSY3-F1
#
_entry.id   AF-A0A497JSY3-F1
#
_cell.length_a   1.000
_cell.length_b   1.000
_cell.length_c   1.000
_cell.angle_alpha   90.00
_cell.angle_beta   90.00
_cell.angle_gamma   90.00
#
_symmetry.space_group_name_H-M   'P 1'
#
loop_
_entity.id
_entity.type
_entity.pdbx_description
1 polymer ?
#
loop_
_entity_poly.entity_id
_entity_poly.type
_entity_poly.pdbx_seq_one_letter_code
_entity_poly.pdbx_strand_id
1 'polypeptide(L)' 'MSREYRFILIYAERFIGLLLMLIGIALTYNTYTNWAAAGWGAEYFMAIGVALTLLGILMLIVKLK' A
#
# COMPACT_ATOMS: atom_id res chain seq x y z
N MET A 1 2.89 -24.59 -15.22
CA MET A 1 3.31 -23.18 -15.31
C MET A 1 4.83 -23.15 -15.40
N SER A 2 5.41 -22.53 -16.43
CA SER A 2 6.89 -22.51 -16.60
C SER A 2 7.57 -21.73 -15.47
N ARG A 3 8.86 -21.99 -15.21
CA ARG A 3 9.64 -21.29 -14.16
C ARG A 3 9.64 -19.78 -14.35
N GLU A 4 9.64 -19.31 -15.60
CA GLU A 4 9.68 -17.88 -15.94
C GLU A 4 8.41 -17.15 -15.47
N TYR A 5 7.23 -17.74 -15.65
CA TYR A 5 5.97 -17.16 -15.18
C TYR A 5 5.92 -17.00 -13.65
N ARG A 6 6.46 -17.98 -12.90
CA ARG A 6 6.56 -17.87 -11.43
C ARG A 6 7.45 -16.71 -11.03
N PHE A 7 8.57 -16.51 -11.72
CA PHE A 7 9.51 -15.43 -11.42
C PHE A 7 8.85 -14.07 -11.67
N ILE A 8 8.25 -13.85 -12.84
CA ILE A 8 7.59 -12.58 -13.20
C ILE A 8 6.48 -12.23 -12.21
N LEU A 9 5.65 -13.22 -11.82
CA LEU A 9 4.58 -13.02 -10.83
C LEU A 9 5.11 -12.55 -9.47
N ILE A 10 6.20 -13.15 -8.98
CA ILE A 10 6.78 -12.78 -7.68
C ILE A 10 7.29 -11.32 -7.70
N TYR A 11 7.95 -10.91 -8.78
CA TYR A 11 8.44 -9.53 -8.90
C TYR A 11 7.31 -8.52 -9.08
N ALA A 12 6.31 -8.86 -9.89
CA ALA A 12 5.13 -8.01 -10.08
C ALA A 12 4.36 -7.80 -8.78
N GLU A 13 4.15 -8.86 -7.99
CA GLU A 13 3.50 -8.76 -6.68
C GLU A 13 4.28 -7.88 -5.70
N ARG A 14 5.61 -8.00 -5.66
CA ARG A 14 6.46 -7.13 -4.81
C ARG A 14 6.38 -5.67 -5.26
N PHE A 15 6.40 -5.43 -6.56
CA PHE A 15 6.26 -4.08 -7.11
C PHE A 15 4.90 -3.47 -6.75
N ILE A 16 3.81 -4.25 -6.87
CA ILE A 16 2.47 -3.82 -6.44
C ILE A 16 2.44 -3.54 -4.94
N GLY A 17 3.06 -4.39 -4.11
CA GLY A 17 3.16 -4.16 -2.66
C GLY A 17 3.86 -2.84 -2.32
N LEU A 18 4.97 -2.54 -2.99
CA LEU A 18 5.67 -1.26 -2.85
C LEU A 18 4.79 -0.07 -3.26
N LEU A 19 4.10 -0.17 -4.40
CA LEU A 19 3.20 0.90 -4.85
C LEU A 19 2.06 1.15 -3.85
N LEU A 20 1.41 0.09 -3.37
CA LEU A 20 0.34 0.21 -2.36
C LEU A 20 0.86 0.85 -1.08
N MET A 21 2.06 0.47 -0.63
CA MET A 21 2.68 1.04 0.54
C MET A 21 2.90 2.55 0.37
N LEU A 22 3.48 2.97 -0.76
CA LEU A 22 3.76 4.37 -1.05
C LEU A 22 2.47 5.20 -1.18
N ILE A 23 1.45 4.67 -1.85
CA ILE A 23 0.14 5.32 -1.98
C ILE A 23 -0.50 5.48 -0.60
N GLY A 24 -0.47 4.44 0.23
CA GLY A 24 -0.99 4.50 1.60
C GLY A 24 -0.29 5.57 2.44
N ILE A 25 1.05 5.61 2.40
CA ILE A 25 1.85 6.60 3.13
C ILE A 25 1.51 8.01 2.66
N ALA A 26 1.46 8.24 1.34
CA ALA A 26 1.16 9.55 0.77
C ALA A 26 -0.25 10.01 1.16
N LEU A 27 -1.24 9.12 1.11
CA LEU A 27 -2.62 9.42 1.52
C LEU A 27 -2.69 9.76 3.00
N THR A 28 -2.15 8.90 3.87
CA THR A 28 -2.08 9.13 5.33
C THR A 28 -1.39 10.46 5.63
N TYR A 29 -0.23 10.72 5.03
CA TYR A 29 0.50 11.97 5.26
C TYR A 29 -0.32 13.19 4.81
N ASN A 30 -0.88 13.15 3.61
CA ASN A 30 -1.67 14.27 3.07
C ASN A 30 -2.90 14.55 3.95
N THR A 31 -3.66 13.51 4.33
CA THR A 31 -4.83 13.64 5.20
C THR A 31 -4.46 14.14 6.59
N TYR A 32 -3.34 13.69 7.16
CA TYR A 32 -2.85 14.18 8.44
C TYR A 32 -2.49 15.67 8.37
N THR A 33 -1.78 16.09 7.32
CA THR A 33 -1.39 17.50 7.13
C THR A 33 -2.55 18.43 6.82
N ASN A 34 -3.55 17.96 6.06
CA ASN A 34 -4.66 18.76 5.56
C ASN A 34 -6.00 18.25 6.12
N TRP A 35 -6.05 17.97 7.42
CA TRP A 35 -7.21 17.37 8.07
C TRP A 35 -8.51 18.15 7.81
N ALA A 36 -8.46 19.48 7.94
CA ALA A 36 -9.61 20.35 7.72
C ALA A 36 -10.11 20.32 6.25
N ALA A 37 -9.22 20.12 5.28
CA ALA A 37 -9.59 20.03 3.87
C ALA A 37 -10.31 18.72 3.52
N ALA A 38 -9.96 17.63 4.21
CA ALA A 38 -10.66 16.35 4.10
C ALA A 38 -12.02 16.34 4.84
N GLY A 39 -12.24 17.29 5.76
CA GLY A 39 -13.49 17.46 6.48
C GLY A 39 -13.91 16.20 7.23
N TRP A 40 -15.18 15.81 7.12
CA TRP A 40 -15.72 14.61 7.77
C TRP A 40 -15.16 13.31 7.18
N GLY A 41 -14.54 13.35 6.00
CA GLY A 41 -13.86 12.21 5.39
C GLY A 41 -12.45 11.96 5.92
N ALA A 42 -11.90 12.86 6.75
CA ALA A 42 -10.51 12.77 7.22
C ALA A 42 -10.21 11.45 7.92
N GLU A 43 -11.10 11.00 8.81
CA GLU A 43 -10.95 9.73 9.51
C GLU A 43 -10.97 8.53 8.54
N TYR A 44 -11.82 8.59 7.52
CA TYR A 44 -11.93 7.55 6.50
C TYR A 44 -10.69 7.47 5.62
N PHE A 45 -10.20 8.61 5.12
CA PHE A 45 -8.96 8.65 4.32
C PHE A 45 -7.74 8.25 5.15
N MET A 46 -7.69 8.65 6.42
CA MET A 46 -6.64 8.23 7.35
C MET A 46 -6.64 6.71 7.52
N ALA A 47 -7.81 6.11 7.78
CA ALA A 47 -7.96 4.66 7.96
C ALA A 47 -7.58 3.89 6.69
N ILE A 48 -8.02 4.34 5.52
CA ILE A 48 -7.66 3.72 4.23
C ILE A 48 -6.15 3.83 3.97
N GLY A 49 -5.56 5.00 4.19
CA GLY A 49 -4.13 5.19 3.98
C GLY A 49 -3.30 4.23 4.83
N VAL A 50 -3.63 4.11 6.11
CA VAL A 50 -2.98 3.18 7.03
C VAL A 50 -3.19 1.72 6.58
N ALA A 51 -4.41 1.35 6.20
CA ALA A 51 -4.72 0.00 5.72
C ALA A 51 -3.93 -0.36 4.45
N LEU A 52 -3.81 0.58 3.50
CA LEU A 52 -3.03 0.41 2.27
C LEU A 52 -1.54 0.26 2.57
N THR A 53 -1.00 1.06 3.51
CA THR A 53 0.38 0.92 3.96
C THR A 53 0.64 -0.47 4.55
N LEU A 54 -0.23 -0.93 5.46
CA LEU A 54 -0.10 -2.25 6.06
C LEU A 54 -0.23 -3.38 5.04
N LEU A 55 -1.18 -3.27 4.10
CA LEU A 55 -1.36 -4.24 3.02
C LEU A 55 -0.13 -4.32 2.12
N GLY A 56 0.44 -3.17 1.74
CA GLY A 56 1.67 -3.10 0.96
C GLY A 56 2.83 -3.77 1.68
N ILE A 57 3.01 -3.49 2.97
CA ILE A 57 4.03 -4.13 3.81
C ILE A 57 3.82 -5.65 3.88
N LEU A 58 2.58 -6.11 4.11
CA LEU A 58 2.26 -7.54 4.16
C LEU A 58 2.63 -8.24 2.84
N MET A 59 2.29 -7.65 1.70
CA MET A 59 2.65 -8.20 0.39
C MET A 59 4.16 -8.31 0.19
N LEU A 60 4.95 -7.38 0.76
CA LEU A 60 6.41 -7.45 0.71
C LEU A 60 6.99 -8.53 1.63
N ILE A 61 6.39 -8.77 2.79
CA ILE A 61 6.89 -9.73 3.78
C ILE A 61 6.49 -11.17 3.45
N VAL A 62 5.27 -11.39 2.94
CA VAL A 62 4.66 -12.73 2.77
C VAL A 62 5.49 -13.69 1.91
N LYS A 63 6.33 -13.19 0.99
CA LYS A 63 7.22 -14.00 0.14
C LYS A 63 8.71 -13.77 0.40
N LEU A 64 9.08 -13.46 1.65
CA LEU A 64 10.48 -13.54 2.12
C LEU A 64 10.90 -14.98 2.47
N LYS A 65 9.98 -15.95 2.43
CA LYS A 65 10.26 -17.39 2.58
C LYS A 65 10.13 -18.14 1.26
#